data_AF-A0A524KRK2-F1
#
_entry.id   AF-A0A524KRK2-F1
#
_cell.length_a   1.000
_cell.length_b   1.000
_cell.length_c   1.000
_cell.angle_alpha   90.00
_cell.angle_beta   90.00
_cell.angle_gamma   90.00
#
_symmetry.space_group_name_H-M   'P 1'
#
loop_
_entity.id
_entity.type
_entity.pdbx_description
1 polymer ?
#
loop_
_entity_poly.entity_id
_entity_poly.type
_entity_poly.pdbx_seq_one_letter_code
_entity_poly.pdbx_strand_id
1 'polypeptide(L)'
;MRDHIDAHVTLCAGHAVGCLDDHERRHLLEHLALRCEPCATSLEAFRRAVLVLARSVPLSRPSRALRARVMSDAILAAEQRVRDSDAGTRVLEVQSTQALSWKGWGFLYLAVVLAAVAGLAWLEVQRLRADLTDTQNLLNRLSQKYATETYWSDVLTSPAARVANLAPTATAWPTV
;
A
#
# COMPACT_ATOMS: atom_id res chain seq x y z
N MET A 1 -21.22 -31.71 -21.12
CA MET A 1 -19.92 -31.00 -21.13
C MET A 1 -20.01 -30.05 -22.30
N ARG A 2 -20.40 -28.78 -22.08
CA ARG A 2 -20.56 -27.82 -23.18
C ARG A 2 -19.16 -27.50 -23.72
N ASP A 3 -18.98 -27.59 -25.02
CA ASP A 3 -17.68 -27.40 -25.66
C ASP A 3 -17.11 -26.03 -25.31
N HIS A 4 -15.86 -26.04 -24.88
CA HIS A 4 -15.06 -24.84 -24.70
C HIS A 4 -14.75 -24.31 -26.10
N ILE A 5 -15.43 -23.23 -26.49
CA ILE A 5 -15.20 -22.57 -27.78
C ILE A 5 -14.14 -21.49 -27.54
N ASP A 6 -13.20 -21.34 -28.48
CA ASP A 6 -12.15 -20.30 -28.44
C ASP A 6 -12.71 -18.88 -28.18
N ALA A 7 -13.95 -18.63 -28.58
CA ALA A 7 -14.69 -17.40 -28.29
C ALA A 7 -14.73 -17.05 -26.79
N HIS A 8 -14.83 -18.04 -25.89
CA HIS A 8 -14.83 -17.79 -24.44
C HIS A 8 -13.47 -17.33 -23.93
N VAL A 9 -12.38 -17.77 -24.54
CA VAL A 9 -11.02 -17.31 -24.18
C VAL A 9 -10.87 -15.83 -24.52
N THR A 10 -11.39 -15.40 -25.68
CA THR A 10 -11.43 -13.98 -26.06
C THR A 10 -12.27 -13.16 -25.08
N LEU A 11 -13.42 -13.67 -24.63
CA LEU A 11 -14.22 -13.01 -23.60
C LEU A 11 -13.47 -12.91 -22.26
N CYS A 12 -12.72 -13.95 -21.85
CA CYS A 12 -11.88 -13.88 -20.65
C CYS A 12 -10.84 -12.76 -20.75
N ALA A 13 -10.19 -12.59 -21.91
CA ALA A 13 -9.22 -11.51 -22.14
C ALA A 13 -9.90 -10.14 -22.08
N GLY A 14 -11.04 -9.98 -22.76
CA GLY A 14 -11.81 -8.73 -22.74
C GLY A 14 -12.31 -8.38 -21.33
N HIS A 15 -12.72 -9.37 -20.55
CA HIS A 15 -13.13 -9.18 -19.17
C HIS A 15 -11.97 -8.74 -18.27
N ALA A 16 -10.78 -9.33 -18.45
CA ALA A 16 -9.59 -8.98 -17.69
C ALA A 16 -9.15 -7.52 -17.93
N VAL A 17 -9.35 -7.00 -19.14
CA VAL A 17 -9.04 -5.60 -19.50
C VAL A 17 -10.21 -4.65 -19.21
N GLY A 18 -11.42 -5.17 -18.97
CA GLY A 18 -12.61 -4.39 -18.66
C GLY A 18 -13.29 -3.76 -19.89
N CYS A 19 -13.16 -4.38 -21.06
CA CYS A 19 -13.74 -3.87 -22.31
C CYS A 19 -14.99 -4.62 -22.80
N LEU A 20 -15.51 -5.57 -22.03
CA LEU A 20 -16.76 -6.27 -22.39
C LEU A 20 -17.98 -5.37 -22.19
N ASP A 21 -18.96 -5.55 -23.08
CA ASP A 21 -20.30 -5.00 -22.85
C ASP A 21 -21.08 -5.81 -21.78
N ASP A 22 -22.26 -5.30 -21.41
CA ASP A 22 -23.10 -5.92 -20.38
C ASP A 22 -23.65 -7.30 -20.78
N HIS A 23 -23.82 -7.55 -22.07
CA HIS A 23 -24.32 -8.82 -22.57
C HIS A 23 -23.20 -9.88 -22.55
N GLU A 24 -22.04 -9.56 -23.12
CA GLU A 24 -20.83 -10.39 -23.12
C GLU A 24 -20.37 -10.72 -21.71
N ARG A 25 -20.38 -9.73 -20.81
CA ARG A 25 -20.01 -9.91 -19.41
C ARG A 25 -20.96 -10.89 -18.71
N ARG A 26 -22.28 -10.77 -18.90
CA ARG A 26 -23.25 -11.72 -18.35
C ARG A 26 -23.02 -13.12 -18.89
N HIS A 27 -22.85 -13.25 -20.20
CA HIS A 27 -22.61 -14.53 -20.85
C HIS A 27 -21.34 -15.23 -20.30
N LEU A 28 -20.24 -14.50 -20.14
CA LEU A 28 -19.02 -15.04 -19.54
C LEU A 28 -19.22 -15.46 -18.07
N LEU A 29 -19.91 -14.65 -17.27
CA LEU A 29 -20.18 -14.97 -15.86
C LEU A 29 -21.07 -16.21 -15.70
N GLU A 30 -22.10 -16.34 -16.53
CA GLU A 30 -22.92 -17.55 -16.59
C GLU A 30 -22.09 -18.78 -16.95
N HIS A 31 -21.16 -18.64 -17.90
CA HIS A 31 -20.24 -19.72 -18.25
C HIS A 31 -19.28 -20.09 -17.11
N LEU A 32 -18.72 -19.10 -16.41
CA LEU A 32 -17.83 -19.33 -15.27
C LEU A 32 -18.58 -19.95 -14.07
N ALA A 33 -19.88 -19.67 -13.90
CA ALA A 33 -20.71 -20.30 -12.89
C ALA A 33 -20.83 -21.83 -13.09
N LEU A 34 -20.65 -22.32 -14.32
CA LEU A 34 -20.57 -23.76 -14.64
C LEU A 34 -19.22 -24.41 -14.25
N ARG A 35 -18.30 -23.66 -13.63
CA ARG A 35 -16.96 -24.11 -13.21
C ARG A 35 -16.11 -24.66 -14.37
N CYS A 36 -16.10 -23.96 -15.50
CA CYS A 36 -15.22 -24.29 -16.61
C CYS A 36 -13.75 -23.98 -16.27
N GLU A 37 -12.98 -25.01 -15.92
CA GLU A 37 -11.58 -24.89 -15.49
C GLU A 37 -10.65 -24.18 -16.50
N PRO A 38 -10.74 -24.46 -17.83
CA PRO A 38 -9.93 -23.75 -18.83
C PRO A 38 -10.17 -22.23 -18.87
N CYS A 39 -11.43 -21.81 -18.75
CA CYS A 39 -11.80 -20.39 -18.74
C CYS A 39 -11.36 -19.70 -17.45
N ALA A 40 -11.49 -20.38 -16.30
CA ALA A 40 -11.01 -19.86 -15.02
C ALA A 40 -9.48 -19.67 -15.02
N THR A 41 -8.74 -20.68 -15.51
CA THR A 41 -7.28 -20.62 -15.64
C THR A 41 -6.84 -19.52 -16.59
N SER A 42 -7.50 -19.40 -17.75
CA SER A 42 -7.20 -18.38 -18.76
C SER A 42 -7.50 -16.97 -18.24
N LEU A 43 -8.63 -16.78 -17.55
CA LEU A 43 -8.97 -15.49 -16.93
C LEU A 43 -7.92 -15.07 -15.91
N GLU A 44 -7.44 -15.98 -15.07
CA GLU A 44 -6.40 -15.67 -14.08
C GLU A 44 -5.04 -15.38 -14.74
N ALA A 45 -4.70 -16.08 -15.83
CA ALA A 45 -3.52 -15.76 -16.63
C ALA A 45 -3.60 -14.35 -17.23
N PHE A 46 -4.75 -13.97 -17.81
CA PHE A 46 -4.94 -12.62 -18.37
C PHE A 46 -4.93 -11.54 -17.29
N ARG A 47 -5.53 -11.76 -16.12
CA ARG A 47 -5.46 -10.81 -14.99
C ARG A 47 -4.02 -10.53 -14.57
N ARG A 48 -3.19 -11.57 -14.46
CA ARG A 48 -1.76 -11.41 -14.15
C ARG A 48 -1.04 -10.65 -15.27
N ALA A 49 -1.32 -10.94 -16.53
CA ALA A 49 -0.74 -10.21 -17.67
C ALA A 49 -1.13 -8.73 -17.67
N VAL A 50 -2.39 -8.40 -17.39
CA VAL A 50 -2.88 -7.00 -17.27
C VAL A 50 -2.17 -6.26 -16.14
N LEU A 51 -1.92 -6.91 -15.00
CA LEU A 51 -1.16 -6.29 -13.90
C LEU A 51 0.30 -6.02 -14.27
N VAL A 52 0.94 -6.93 -15.00
CA VAL A 52 2.31 -6.72 -15.52
C VAL A 52 2.32 -5.55 -16.50
N LEU A 53 1.35 -5.51 -17.43
CA LEU A 53 1.21 -4.42 -18.39
C LEU A 53 1.00 -3.07 -17.67
N ALA A 54 0.08 -3.01 -16.70
CA ALA A 54 -0.20 -1.81 -15.93
C ALA A 54 1.04 -1.25 -15.20
N ARG A 55 1.96 -2.12 -14.76
CA ARG A 55 3.24 -1.72 -14.13
C ARG A 55 4.27 -1.19 -15.12
N SER A 56 4.17 -1.56 -16.39
CA SER A 56 5.08 -1.09 -17.44
C SER A 56 4.75 0.30 -17.96
N VAL A 57 3.52 0.78 -17.72
CA VAL A 57 3.06 2.10 -18.17
C VAL A 57 3.69 3.19 -17.28
N PRO A 58 4.25 4.27 -17.86
CA PRO A 58 4.78 5.38 -17.08
C PRO A 58 3.70 6.00 -16.19
N LEU A 59 4.04 6.20 -14.92
CA LEU A 59 3.10 6.75 -13.93
C LEU A 59 2.80 8.22 -14.22
N SER A 60 1.56 8.52 -14.62
CA SER A 60 1.05 9.89 -14.62
C SER A 60 0.68 10.30 -13.19
N ARG A 61 1.22 11.42 -12.69
CA ARG A 61 0.81 11.98 -11.40
C ARG A 61 -0.58 12.62 -11.54
N PRO A 62 -1.63 12.12 -10.86
CA PRO A 62 -2.94 12.76 -10.90
C PRO A 62 -2.90 14.13 -10.22
N SER A 63 -3.80 15.04 -10.62
CA SER A 63 -3.91 16.35 -9.97
C SER A 63 -4.31 16.18 -8.50
N ARG A 64 -3.85 17.11 -7.64
CA ARG A 64 -4.20 17.11 -6.20
C ARG A 64 -5.71 17.15 -5.98
N ALA A 65 -6.42 17.93 -6.80
CA ALA A 65 -7.88 18.04 -6.74
C ALA A 65 -8.57 16.71 -7.06
N LEU A 66 -8.13 16.00 -8.11
CA LEU A 66 -8.69 14.69 -8.46
C LEU A 66 -8.42 13.66 -7.35
N ARG A 67 -7.19 13.64 -6.80
CA ARG A 67 -6.85 12.75 -5.69
C ARG A 67 -7.70 13.02 -4.46
N ALA A 68 -7.91 14.29 -4.11
CA ALA A 68 -8.75 14.68 -2.97
C ALA A 68 -10.20 14.19 -3.16
N ARG A 69 -10.75 14.37 -4.37
CA ARG A 69 -12.10 13.91 -4.71
C ARG A 69 -12.24 12.39 -4.64
N VAL A 70 -11.29 11.65 -5.21
CA VAL A 70 -11.33 10.17 -5.15
C VAL A 70 -11.22 9.67 -3.71
N MET A 71 -10.39 10.32 -2.88
CA MET A 71 -10.26 9.96 -1.47
C MET A 71 -11.51 10.28 -0.67
N SER A 72 -12.16 11.43 -0.90
CA SER A 72 -13.43 11.75 -0.25
C SER A 72 -14.53 10.77 -0.67
N ASP A 73 -14.61 10.45 -1.95
CA ASP A 73 -15.61 9.50 -2.48
C ASP A 73 -15.38 8.09 -1.90
N ALA A 74 -14.12 7.67 -1.74
CA ALA A 74 -13.78 6.39 -1.14
C ALA A 74 -14.15 6.32 0.35
N ILE A 75 -13.96 7.41 1.11
CA ILE A 75 -14.37 7.48 2.52
C ILE A 75 -15.89 7.40 2.64
N LEU A 76 -16.63 8.18 1.84
CA LEU A 76 -18.10 8.14 1.83
C LEU A 76 -18.62 6.75 1.43
N ALA A 77 -18.00 6.10 0.44
CA ALA A 77 -18.36 4.74 0.05
C ALA A 77 -18.08 3.71 1.16
N ALA A 78 -17.02 3.90 1.94
CA ALA A 78 -16.71 3.04 3.09
C ALA A 78 -17.74 3.23 4.21
N GLU A 79 -18.09 4.48 4.54
CA GLU A 79 -19.14 4.80 5.52
C GLU A 79 -20.50 4.25 5.10
N GLN A 80 -20.84 4.36 3.81
CA GLN A 80 -22.10 3.84 3.29
C GLN A 80 -22.16 2.31 3.42
N ARG A 81 -21.07 1.57 3.16
CA ARG A 81 -21.06 0.12 3.38
C ARG A 81 -21.26 -0.27 4.84
N VAL A 82 -20.67 0.49 5.77
CA VAL A 82 -20.87 0.27 7.22
C VAL A 82 -22.33 0.55 7.58
N ARG A 83 -22.90 1.64 7.06
CA ARG A 83 -24.30 2.02 7.30
C ARG A 83 -25.29 1.05 6.68
N ASP A 84 -25.05 0.56 5.47
CA ASP A 84 -25.89 -0.46 4.82
C ASP A 84 -25.81 -1.80 5.58
N SER A 85 -24.66 -2.08 6.21
CA SER A 85 -24.51 -3.24 7.12
C SER A 85 -25.28 -3.07 8.44
N ASP A 86 -25.55 -1.84 8.86
CA ASP A 86 -26.20 -1.52 10.16
C ASP A 86 -27.71 -1.22 10.03
N ALA A 87 -28.10 -0.52 8.96
CA ALA A 87 -29.50 -0.27 8.56
C ALA A 87 -30.22 -1.57 8.15
N GLY A 88 -29.44 -2.59 7.80
CA GLY A 88 -29.87 -3.96 7.67
C GLY A 88 -29.77 -4.73 8.98
N THR A 89 -30.42 -4.28 10.06
CA THR A 89 -30.91 -5.20 11.11
C THR A 89 -32.10 -6.04 10.60
N ARG A 90 -32.11 -6.37 9.31
CA ARG A 90 -32.46 -7.74 8.96
C ARG A 90 -31.33 -8.55 9.54
N VAL A 91 -31.58 -9.13 10.71
CA VAL A 91 -31.07 -10.45 11.05
C VAL A 91 -30.94 -11.16 9.71
N LEU A 92 -29.71 -11.24 9.20
CA LEU A 92 -29.38 -12.23 8.21
C LEU A 92 -29.87 -13.47 8.94
N GLU A 93 -31.01 -13.99 8.50
CA GLU A 93 -31.34 -15.37 8.69
C GLU A 93 -30.14 -16.03 8.03
N VAL A 94 -29.13 -16.27 8.88
CA VAL A 94 -27.96 -17.05 8.57
C VAL A 94 -28.65 -18.32 8.17
N GLN A 95 -28.80 -18.50 6.85
CA GLN A 95 -29.13 -19.77 6.26
C GLN A 95 -28.10 -20.65 6.92
N SER A 96 -28.56 -21.42 7.90
CA SER A 96 -27.73 -22.25 8.73
C SER A 96 -27.24 -23.31 7.77
N THR A 97 -26.14 -22.99 7.09
CA THR A 97 -25.44 -23.91 6.23
C THR A 97 -24.98 -25.00 7.16
N GLN A 98 -25.80 -26.06 7.15
CA GLN A 98 -25.44 -27.44 7.39
C GLN A 98 -24.45 -27.62 8.52
N ALA A 99 -24.98 -28.05 9.67
CA ALA A 99 -24.31 -28.82 10.70
C ALA A 99 -22.79 -28.76 10.61
N LEU A 100 -22.23 -27.76 11.29
CA LEU A 100 -20.80 -27.59 11.50
C LEU A 100 -20.27 -28.84 12.20
N SER A 101 -19.92 -29.84 11.37
CA SER A 101 -19.12 -30.98 11.73
C SER A 101 -17.95 -30.48 12.55
N TRP A 102 -17.68 -31.13 13.68
CA TRP A 102 -16.61 -30.80 14.64
C TRP A 102 -15.25 -30.53 13.95
N LYS A 103 -15.04 -31.03 12.72
CA LYS A 103 -13.87 -30.73 11.87
C LYS A 103 -13.72 -29.26 11.44
N GLY A 104 -14.75 -28.41 11.59
CA GLY A 104 -14.70 -26.98 11.22
C GLY A 104 -13.87 -26.08 12.15
N TRP A 105 -13.59 -26.53 13.39
CA TRP A 105 -12.82 -25.73 14.36
C TRP A 105 -11.35 -25.51 13.94
N GLY A 106 -10.79 -26.42 13.12
CA GLY A 106 -9.42 -26.29 12.63
C GLY A 106 -9.20 -25.04 11.78
N PHE A 107 -10.19 -24.64 10.98
CA PHE A 107 -10.08 -23.46 10.12
C PHE A 107 -10.09 -22.15 10.90
N LEU A 108 -10.85 -22.08 12.00
CA LEU A 108 -10.83 -20.90 12.86
C LEU A 108 -9.47 -20.73 13.54
N TYR A 109 -8.87 -21.82 14.03
CA TYR A 109 -7.55 -21.75 14.62
C TYR A 109 -6.49 -21.30 13.61
N LEU A 110 -6.54 -21.84 12.37
CA LEU A 110 -5.64 -21.43 11.30
C LEU A 110 -5.78 -19.94 10.94
N ALA A 111 -7.00 -19.44 10.85
CA ALA A 111 -7.25 -18.02 10.55
C ALA A 111 -6.72 -17.09 11.66
N VAL A 112 -6.90 -17.46 12.92
CA VAL A 112 -6.36 -16.70 14.07
C VAL A 112 -4.84 -16.71 14.06
N VAL A 113 -4.21 -17.86 13.81
CA VAL A 113 -2.75 -17.97 13.70
C VAL A 113 -2.22 -17.12 12.55
N LEU A 114 -2.85 -17.17 11.37
CA LEU A 114 -2.47 -16.33 10.23
C LEU A 114 -2.59 -14.83 10.53
N ALA A 115 -3.68 -14.42 11.19
CA ALA A 115 -3.86 -13.02 11.59
C ALA A 115 -2.81 -12.57 12.60
N ALA A 116 -2.46 -13.42 13.58
CA ALA A 116 -1.41 -13.14 14.55
C ALA A 116 -0.03 -13.01 13.90
N VAL A 117 0.32 -13.92 12.98
CA VAL A 117 1.59 -13.88 12.24
C VAL A 117 1.67 -12.62 11.36
N ALA A 118 0.58 -12.28 10.66
CA ALA A 118 0.52 -11.06 9.86
C ALA A 118 0.66 -9.79 10.73
N GLY A 119 0.05 -9.78 11.92
CA GLY A 119 0.19 -8.69 12.89
C GLY A 119 1.62 -8.53 13.42
N LEU A 120 2.29 -9.62 13.76
CA LEU A 120 3.69 -9.60 14.21
C LEU A 120 4.63 -9.12 13.09
N ALA A 121 4.46 -9.64 11.87
CA ALA A 121 5.25 -9.21 10.72
C ALA A 121 5.06 -7.70 10.43
N TRP A 122 3.86 -7.17 10.65
CA TRP A 122 3.61 -5.74 10.50
C TRP A 122 4.38 -4.90 11.53
N LEU A 123 4.47 -5.35 12.78
CA LEU A 123 5.25 -4.68 13.82
C LEU A 123 6.75 -4.67 13.50
N GLU A 124 7.28 -5.77 12.96
CA GLU A 124 8.68 -5.83 12.51
C GLU A 124 8.94 -4.83 11.39
N VAL A 125 8.05 -4.74 10.38
CA VAL A 125 8.18 -3.77 9.29
C VAL A 125 8.18 -2.32 9.82
N GLN A 126 7.35 -2.01 10.82
CA GLN A 126 7.35 -0.69 11.44
C GLN A 126 8.68 -0.41 12.17
N ARG A 127 9.22 -1.42 12.86
CA ARG A 127 10.53 -1.32 13.53
C ARG A 127 11.67 -1.09 12.53
N LEU A 128 11.71 -1.85 11.44
CA LEU A 128 12.72 -1.67 10.38
C LEU A 128 12.64 -0.28 9.74
N ARG A 129 11.43 0.28 9.60
CA ARG A 129 11.26 1.65 9.08
C ARG A 129 11.81 2.70 10.05
N ALA A 130 11.60 2.51 11.35
CA ALA A 130 12.15 3.40 12.37
C ALA A 130 13.69 3.39 12.34
N ASP A 131 14.31 2.22 12.23
CA ASP A 131 15.76 2.08 12.14
C ASP A 131 16.34 2.73 10.88
N LEU A 132 15.65 2.61 9.74
CA LEU A 132 16.04 3.30 8.50
C LEU A 132 15.97 4.83 8.64
N THR A 133 14.95 5.36 9.30
CA THR A 133 14.87 6.81 9.53
C THR A 133 15.95 7.29 10.48
N ASP A 134 16.28 6.52 11.52
CA ASP A 134 17.33 6.89 12.47
C ASP A 134 18.72 6.88 11.85
N THR A 135 19.02 5.88 11.02
CA THR A 135 20.29 5.84 10.27
C THR A 135 20.41 7.00 9.27
N GLN A 136 19.33 7.35 8.56
CA GLN A 136 19.31 8.52 7.68
C GLN A 136 19.52 9.83 8.46
N ASN A 137 18.88 9.97 9.62
CA ASN A 137 19.06 11.13 10.48
C ASN A 137 20.51 11.26 11.00
N LEU A 138 21.14 10.14 11.33
CA LEU A 138 22.54 10.11 11.76
C LEU A 138 23.48 10.52 10.61
N LEU A 139 23.27 10.00 9.40
CA LEU A 139 24.04 10.40 8.22
C LEU A 139 23.92 11.89 7.93
N ASN A 140 22.70 12.43 7.99
CA ASN A 140 22.46 13.87 7.79
C ASN A 140 23.18 14.73 8.85
N ARG A 141 23.20 14.28 10.12
CA ARG A 141 23.93 14.98 11.18
C ARG A 141 25.44 14.94 10.96
N LEU A 142 25.98 13.80 10.54
CA LEU A 142 27.41 13.68 10.24
C LEU A 142 27.80 14.53 9.03
N SER A 143 27.03 14.49 7.95
CA SER A 143 27.30 15.33 6.78
C SER A 143 27.26 16.82 7.11
N GLN A 144 26.34 17.24 7.99
CA GLN A 144 26.26 18.63 8.43
C GLN A 144 27.47 19.04 9.28
N LYS A 145 27.98 18.15 10.15
CA LYS A 145 29.21 18.39 10.91
C LYS A 145 30.42 18.56 9.97
N TYR A 146 30.59 17.65 9.01
CA TYR A 146 31.68 17.74 8.04
C TYR A 146 31.60 19.02 7.18
N ALA A 147 30.41 19.42 6.74
CA ALA A 147 30.22 20.66 6.00
C ALA A 147 30.61 21.89 6.85
N THR A 148 30.28 21.87 8.14
CA THR A 148 30.63 22.94 9.07
C THR A 148 32.14 23.01 9.31
N GLU A 149 32.80 21.87 9.52
CA GLU A 149 34.26 21.80 9.67
C GLU A 149 34.99 22.27 8.41
N THR A 150 34.50 21.86 7.23
CA THR A 150 35.05 22.28 5.93
C THR A 150 34.87 23.78 5.71
N TYR A 151 33.73 24.33 6.11
CA TYR A 151 33.48 25.77 6.04
C TYR A 151 34.46 26.55 6.91
N TRP A 152 34.69 26.14 8.16
CA TRP A 152 35.64 26.82 9.05
C TRP A 152 37.09 26.66 8.59
N SER A 153 37.48 25.51 8.04
CA SER A 153 38.83 25.34 7.50
C SER A 153 39.06 26.23 6.27
N ASP A 154 38.07 26.39 5.40
CA ASP A 154 38.14 27.31 4.25
C ASP A 154 38.25 28.77 4.73
N VAL A 155 37.46 29.17 5.73
CA VAL A 155 37.54 30.51 6.33
C VAL A 155 38.91 30.77 6.97
N LEU A 156 39.51 29.78 7.65
CA LEU A 156 40.81 29.92 8.31
C LEU A 156 42.00 29.86 7.34
N THR A 157 41.86 29.15 6.22
CA THR A 157 42.92 29.03 5.19
C THR A 157 42.80 30.07 4.07
N SER A 158 41.71 30.84 4.05
CA SER A 158 41.53 31.94 3.10
C SER A 158 42.67 32.96 3.20
N PRO A 159 43.26 33.41 2.08
CA PRO A 159 44.32 34.42 2.08
C PRO A 159 43.87 35.79 2.62
N ALA A 160 42.56 36.01 2.77
CA ALA A 160 41.98 37.21 3.37
C ALA A 160 41.78 37.11 4.89
N ALA A 161 42.05 35.95 5.51
CA ALA A 161 41.88 35.78 6.95
C ALA A 161 42.85 36.68 7.74
N ARG A 162 42.31 37.50 8.64
CA ARG A 162 43.09 38.35 9.54
C ARG A 162 42.94 37.85 10.97
N VAL A 163 44.05 37.59 11.65
CA VAL A 163 44.07 37.21 13.06
C VAL A 163 44.00 38.49 13.91
N ALA A 164 42.90 38.67 14.64
CA ALA A 164 42.78 39.74 15.63
C ALA A 164 43.10 39.17 17.03
N ASN A 165 44.16 39.66 17.67
CA ASN A 165 44.43 39.34 19.07
C ASN A 165 43.49 40.17 19.95
N LEU A 166 42.51 39.51 20.55
CA LEU A 166 41.64 40.12 21.54
C LEU A 166 42.36 40.13 22.89
N ALA A 167 42.61 41.32 23.45
CA ALA A 167 43.06 41.44 24.82
C ALA A 167 41.90 41.08 25.76
N PRO A 168 42.11 40.25 26.81
CA PRO A 168 41.06 39.92 27.76
C PRO A 168 40.54 41.21 28.38
N THR A 169 39.27 41.53 28.12
CA THR A 169 38.61 42.65 28.77
C THR A 169 38.35 42.20 30.21
N ALA A 170 39.00 42.85 31.18
CA ALA A 170 38.81 42.54 32.58
C ALA A 170 37.30 42.64 32.90
N THR A 171 36.67 41.48 33.12
CA THR A 171 35.27 41.43 33.52
C THR A 171 35.17 42.01 34.92
N ALA A 172 34.68 43.24 35.03
CA ALA A 172 34.26 43.82 36.29
C ALA A 172 33.00 43.08 36.76
N TRP A 173 33.20 41.94 37.43
CA TRP A 173 32.12 41.30 38.17
C TRP A 173 31.82 42.15 39.40
N PRO A 174 30.57 42.62 39.60
CA PRO A 174 30.21 43.30 40.82
C PRO A 174 30.25 42.30 41.98
N THR A 175 31.15 42.54 42.94
CA THR A 175 31.15 41.84 44.23
C THR A 175 29.97 42.36 45.05
N VAL A 176 29.05 41.47 45.42
CA VAL A 176 27.98 41.69 46.39
C VAL A 176 28.52 41.41 47.79
#